data_AF-A0A928CW59-F1
#
_entry.id   AF-A0A928CW59-F1
#
_cell.length_a   1.000
_cell.length_b   1.000
_cell.length_c   1.000
_cell.angle_alpha   90.00
_cell.angle_beta   90.00
_cell.angle_gamma   90.00
#
_symmetry.space_group_name_H-M   'P 1'
#
loop_
_entity.id
_entity.type
_entity.pdbx_description
1 polymer ?
#
loop_
_entity_poly.entity_id
_entity_poly.type
_entity_poly.pdbx_seq_one_letter_code
_entity_poly.pdbx_strand_id
1 'polypeptide(L)'
;MNNTFLQHYHRKKFFYRFFMRKSPRAGTMFGLAWIYMTACLVPFALLAAISCFGDYCSFGITLFVGAGITLLLATPVYLYGAVLCALGLMKICLPVFRSKTLADAAGGLAALVPSLLGVILLPVLIVRKRFAAAFFALAATLAFGVYSFVVMKNILLVFIAGGICLFAALAGVEDKHRFSWRFMIPLGIAAAALLFLLGYDGQLQLDVRSEREKLSQLIGRSVEIEDIWAREAGGIPVDREPLKTLIEQKPGYVDLKQGDHPVDAARTELQKIQRENPLFVKALDEFLKLPPDVPLAHQKPENGLLSSVLLPELNALRDSARFLALEIIVEAENKPRVREHCRNLTGIRDRLLKNHFFISHLLALAVENIRLDALEAVLAGGAFAKEEFAELVGGPVDWNRYLRYSYGDEAASFKSSMDHILSKAAVGGGDKNLVRMKKYMPLFLHVHFLRDYRFALRTFIKACSVPASLPGLEKARLGEVDSKEIKRNHYFLSGLHIPALELAYEKDAQTADLRQMVLLGAEVMEYRRKTGKLPRDLTFLPHVPSAALDHRPIMYEVTSDGFRLFTHTREGKVPAADDLRYAYKVRLRK
;
A
#
# COMPACT_ATOMS: atom_id res chain seq x y z
N MET A 1 15.06 2.59 -66.51
CA MET A 1 14.76 3.95 -65.99
C MET A 1 13.70 3.83 -64.91
N ASN A 2 14.08 4.01 -63.65
CA ASN A 2 13.19 3.79 -62.51
C ASN A 2 12.09 4.84 -62.42
N ASN A 3 10.88 4.37 -62.10
CA ASN A 3 9.62 5.07 -62.20
C ASN A 3 9.38 6.07 -61.05
N THR A 4 10.37 6.95 -60.80
CA THR A 4 10.37 7.94 -59.73
C THR A 4 9.30 9.02 -59.94
N PHE A 5 8.97 9.34 -61.20
CA PHE A 5 7.94 10.34 -61.54
C PHE A 5 6.51 9.89 -61.21
N LEU A 6 6.16 8.63 -61.48
CA LEU A 6 4.84 8.06 -61.15
C LEU A 6 4.68 7.89 -59.63
N GLN A 7 5.73 7.46 -58.92
CA GLN A 7 5.71 7.44 -57.45
C GLN A 7 5.56 8.84 -56.84
N HIS A 8 6.20 9.86 -57.43
CA HIS A 8 6.07 11.24 -56.99
C HIS A 8 4.64 11.79 -57.22
N TYR A 9 4.02 11.49 -58.36
CA TYR A 9 2.64 11.89 -58.65
C TYR A 9 1.61 11.20 -57.73
N HIS A 10 1.77 9.89 -57.48
CA HIS A 10 0.91 9.16 -56.54
C HIS A 10 1.07 9.65 -55.09
N ARG A 11 2.30 9.95 -54.65
CA ARG A 11 2.56 10.57 -53.34
C ARG A 11 1.96 11.97 -53.25
N LYS A 12 2.11 12.80 -54.28
CA LYS A 12 1.55 14.16 -54.32
C LYS A 12 0.02 14.12 -54.31
N LYS A 13 -0.60 13.17 -55.00
CA LYS A 13 -2.06 12.92 -55.01
C LYS A 13 -2.57 12.37 -53.68
N PHE A 14 -1.78 11.51 -53.01
CA PHE A 14 -2.05 11.03 -51.65
C PHE A 14 -1.98 12.18 -50.64
N PHE A 15 -0.90 12.97 -50.65
CA PHE A 15 -0.74 14.18 -49.85
C PHE A 15 -1.86 15.21 -50.11
N TYR A 16 -2.22 15.47 -51.37
CA TYR A 16 -3.34 16.38 -51.69
C TYR A 16 -4.67 15.87 -51.15
N ARG A 17 -4.96 14.56 -51.26
CA ARG A 17 -6.19 13.97 -50.71
C ARG A 17 -6.22 13.96 -49.18
N PHE A 18 -5.06 13.86 -48.54
CA PHE A 18 -4.94 13.76 -47.09
C PHE A 18 -4.93 15.15 -46.42
N PHE A 19 -4.21 16.12 -47.00
CA PHE A 19 -4.01 17.48 -46.46
C PHE A 19 -4.93 18.56 -47.09
N MET A 20 -5.26 18.45 -48.39
CA MET A 20 -6.09 19.42 -49.12
C MET A 20 -7.46 18.80 -49.42
N ARG A 21 -8.24 18.61 -48.36
CA ARG A 21 -9.59 18.04 -48.46
C ARG A 21 -10.51 18.99 -49.23
N LYS A 22 -11.37 18.41 -50.07
CA LYS A 22 -12.26 19.16 -50.98
C LYS A 22 -13.24 20.09 -50.26
N SER A 23 -13.52 19.85 -48.97
CA SER A 23 -14.52 20.54 -48.15
C SER A 23 -13.86 21.20 -46.93
N PRO A 24 -14.00 22.53 -46.73
CA PRO A 24 -13.56 23.23 -45.52
C PRO A 24 -14.12 22.62 -44.24
N ARG A 25 -15.41 22.24 -44.24
CA ARG A 25 -16.08 21.57 -43.11
C ARG A 25 -15.41 20.25 -42.75
N ALA A 26 -15.14 19.40 -43.75
CA ALA A 26 -14.50 18.11 -43.55
C ALA A 26 -13.04 18.21 -43.09
N GLY A 27 -12.34 19.28 -43.48
CA GLY A 27 -11.03 19.63 -42.97
C GLY A 27 -11.08 19.98 -41.48
N THR A 28 -11.99 20.88 -41.10
CA THR A 28 -12.16 21.30 -39.71
C THR A 28 -12.58 20.15 -38.80
N MET A 29 -13.59 19.35 -39.18
CA MET A 29 -14.07 18.23 -38.35
C MET A 29 -12.98 17.17 -38.15
N PHE A 30 -12.19 16.84 -39.17
CA PHE A 30 -11.12 15.87 -39.00
C PHE A 30 -9.96 16.41 -38.18
N GLY A 31 -9.59 17.69 -38.38
CA GLY A 31 -8.60 18.35 -37.54
C GLY A 31 -9.03 18.32 -36.07
N LEU A 32 -10.29 18.64 -35.80
CA LEU A 32 -10.89 18.54 -34.47
C LEU A 32 -10.86 17.10 -33.93
N ALA A 33 -11.18 16.10 -34.76
CA ALA A 33 -11.14 14.69 -34.34
C ALA A 33 -9.72 14.24 -33.91
N TRP A 34 -8.67 14.69 -34.59
CA TRP A 34 -7.28 14.44 -34.18
C TRP A 34 -6.91 15.14 -32.88
N ILE A 35 -7.34 16.39 -32.71
CA ILE A 35 -7.12 17.15 -31.48
C ILE A 35 -7.78 16.43 -30.28
N TYR A 36 -9.04 16.02 -30.43
CA TYR A 36 -9.76 15.28 -29.39
C TYR A 36 -9.16 13.92 -29.10
N MET A 37 -8.82 13.14 -30.13
CA MET A 37 -8.17 11.85 -29.96
C MET A 37 -6.84 11.98 -29.20
N THR A 38 -6.02 12.97 -29.57
CA THR A 38 -4.75 13.25 -28.89
C THR A 38 -5.00 13.64 -27.44
N ALA A 39 -5.97 14.51 -27.18
CA ALA A 39 -6.32 14.93 -25.83
C ALA A 39 -6.81 13.76 -24.95
N CYS A 40 -7.51 12.77 -25.52
CA CYS A 40 -7.93 11.56 -24.81
C CYS A 40 -6.79 10.55 -24.60
N LEU A 41 -5.81 10.46 -25.51
CA LEU A 41 -4.74 9.45 -25.48
C LEU A 41 -3.44 9.93 -24.82
N VAL A 42 -3.17 11.25 -24.78
CA VAL A 42 -1.99 11.84 -24.09
C VAL A 42 -1.87 11.36 -22.63
N PRO A 43 -2.93 11.31 -21.83
CA PRO A 43 -2.86 10.79 -20.46
C PRO A 43 -2.41 9.32 -20.42
N PHE A 44 -2.86 8.50 -21.38
CA PHE A 44 -2.46 7.09 -21.51
C PHE A 44 -0.98 6.96 -21.87
N ALA A 45 -0.52 7.74 -22.86
CA ALA A 45 0.89 7.76 -23.27
C ALA A 45 1.80 8.28 -22.15
N LEU A 46 1.35 9.28 -21.39
CA LEU A 46 2.08 9.82 -20.23
C LEU A 46 2.23 8.77 -19.14
N LEU A 47 1.14 8.08 -18.79
CA LEU A 47 1.16 7.08 -17.73
C LEU A 47 1.95 5.84 -18.15
N ALA A 48 1.79 5.39 -19.40
CA ALA A 48 2.61 4.33 -19.98
C ALA A 48 4.10 4.70 -20.02
N ALA A 49 4.44 5.94 -20.38
CA ALA A 49 5.82 6.41 -20.37
C ALA A 49 6.38 6.50 -18.94
N ILE A 50 5.62 7.02 -17.97
CA ILE A 50 6.01 7.02 -16.55
C ILE A 50 6.25 5.58 -16.07
N SER A 51 5.39 4.64 -16.45
CA SER A 51 5.55 3.21 -16.16
C SER A 51 6.66 2.50 -16.95
N CYS A 52 7.25 3.12 -17.98
CA CYS A 52 8.35 2.53 -18.74
C CYS A 52 9.72 3.12 -18.38
N PHE A 53 9.78 4.36 -17.88
CA PHE A 53 11.04 5.07 -17.61
C PHE A 53 11.32 5.27 -16.11
N GLY A 54 10.44 4.81 -15.22
CA GLY A 54 10.53 5.00 -13.76
C GLY A 54 11.80 4.46 -13.10
N ASP A 55 12.43 3.44 -13.67
CA ASP A 55 13.57 2.77 -13.06
C ASP A 55 14.92 3.48 -13.23
N TYR A 56 15.06 4.42 -14.17
CA TYR A 56 16.38 4.95 -14.54
C TYR A 56 16.75 6.28 -13.88
N CYS A 57 15.78 7.03 -13.36
CA CYS A 57 16.03 8.36 -12.79
C CYS A 57 15.06 8.70 -11.65
N SER A 58 15.38 9.74 -10.86
CA SER A 58 14.48 10.27 -9.84
C SER A 58 13.08 10.58 -10.41
N PHE A 59 12.02 10.45 -9.61
CA PHE A 59 10.63 10.67 -10.04
C PHE A 59 10.43 11.95 -10.88
N GLY A 60 11.17 13.02 -10.54
CA GLY A 60 11.15 14.27 -11.31
C GLY A 60 11.72 14.15 -12.72
N ILE A 61 12.80 13.38 -12.92
CA ILE A 61 13.41 13.14 -14.23
C ILE A 61 12.55 12.16 -15.04
N THR A 62 11.99 11.12 -14.43
CA THR A 62 11.04 10.21 -15.10
C THR A 62 9.81 10.96 -15.57
N LEU A 63 9.25 11.83 -14.73
CA LEU A 63 8.14 12.70 -15.12
C LEU A 63 8.55 13.60 -16.29
N PHE A 64 9.76 14.18 -16.25
CA PHE A 64 10.27 15.05 -17.31
C PHE A 64 10.51 14.31 -18.63
N VAL A 65 11.10 13.11 -18.59
CA VAL A 65 11.38 12.27 -19.77
C VAL A 65 10.08 11.68 -20.32
N GLY A 66 9.21 11.17 -19.44
CA GLY A 66 7.90 10.63 -19.81
C GLY A 66 6.97 11.71 -20.39
N ALA A 67 6.95 12.90 -19.77
CA ALA A 67 6.26 14.06 -20.33
C ALA A 67 6.93 14.53 -21.62
N GLY A 68 8.26 14.53 -21.70
CA GLY A 68 9.02 14.90 -22.89
C GLY A 68 8.72 13.99 -24.08
N ILE A 69 8.72 12.68 -23.90
CA ILE A 69 8.41 11.68 -24.94
C ILE A 69 6.93 11.75 -25.32
N THR A 70 6.04 11.85 -24.32
CA THR A 70 4.60 11.98 -24.58
C THR A 70 4.29 13.26 -25.34
N LEU A 71 4.92 14.36 -24.96
CA LEU A 71 4.80 15.65 -25.64
C LEU A 71 5.44 15.57 -27.03
N LEU A 72 6.57 14.89 -27.22
CA LEU A 72 7.21 14.70 -28.51
C LEU A 72 6.37 13.84 -29.48
N LEU A 73 5.65 12.82 -28.97
CA LEU A 73 4.77 11.97 -29.77
C LEU A 73 3.40 12.59 -30.01
N ALA A 74 2.83 13.27 -29.02
CA ALA A 74 1.50 13.87 -29.11
C ALA A 74 1.49 15.23 -29.82
N THR A 75 2.55 16.02 -29.70
CA THR A 75 2.62 17.37 -30.30
C THR A 75 2.51 17.33 -31.82
N PRO A 76 3.21 16.46 -32.56
CA PRO A 76 3.06 16.37 -34.02
C PRO A 76 1.63 15.99 -34.43
N VAL A 77 1.01 15.08 -33.69
CA VAL A 77 -0.36 14.60 -33.95
C VAL A 77 -1.39 15.68 -33.64
N TYR A 78 -1.22 16.40 -32.53
CA TYR A 78 -2.04 17.55 -32.16
C TYR A 78 -1.87 18.70 -33.15
N LEU A 79 -0.63 19.07 -33.49
CA LEU A 79 -0.31 20.14 -34.45
C LEU A 79 -0.88 19.83 -35.83
N TYR A 80 -0.82 18.57 -36.27
CA TYR A 80 -1.46 18.13 -37.51
C TYR A 80 -2.96 18.40 -37.48
N GLY A 81 -3.64 18.01 -36.40
CA GLY A 81 -5.06 18.31 -36.19
C GLY A 81 -5.36 19.82 -36.15
N ALA A 82 -4.54 20.59 -35.43
CA ALA A 82 -4.64 22.03 -35.26
C ALA A 82 -4.51 22.78 -36.59
N VAL A 83 -3.52 22.44 -37.41
CA VAL A 83 -3.31 23.04 -38.74
C VAL A 83 -4.50 22.78 -39.66
N LEU A 84 -5.03 21.56 -39.68
CA LEU A 84 -6.22 21.24 -40.48
C LEU A 84 -7.48 21.96 -39.98
N CYS A 85 -7.62 22.09 -38.65
CA CYS A 85 -8.70 22.83 -38.02
C CYS A 85 -8.66 24.31 -38.42
N ALA A 86 -7.49 24.95 -38.26
CA ALA A 86 -7.25 26.35 -38.64
C ALA A 86 -7.54 26.59 -40.13
N LEU A 87 -6.96 25.78 -41.03
CA LEU A 87 -7.12 25.95 -42.48
C LEU A 87 -8.56 25.77 -42.95
N GLY A 88 -9.31 24.86 -42.32
CA GLY A 88 -10.73 24.69 -42.61
C GLY A 88 -11.57 25.87 -42.08
N LEU A 89 -11.29 26.34 -40.87
CA LEU A 89 -12.03 27.45 -40.24
C LEU A 89 -11.80 28.78 -40.93
N MET A 90 -10.56 29.10 -41.31
CA MET A 90 -10.25 30.31 -42.09
C MET A 90 -11.14 30.40 -43.33
N LYS A 91 -11.30 29.28 -44.05
CA LYS A 91 -12.16 29.20 -45.25
C LYS A 91 -13.65 29.29 -44.95
N ILE A 92 -14.11 28.83 -43.78
CA ILE A 92 -15.51 28.92 -43.34
C ILE A 92 -15.86 30.36 -42.90
N CYS A 93 -14.93 31.03 -42.24
CA CYS A 93 -15.09 32.36 -41.62
C CYS A 93 -14.87 33.53 -42.60
N LEU A 94 -13.98 33.37 -43.59
CA LEU A 94 -13.65 34.41 -44.58
C LEU A 94 -14.87 35.03 -45.31
N PRO A 95 -15.88 34.25 -45.76
CA PRO A 95 -17.06 34.81 -46.43
C PRO A 95 -17.95 35.67 -45.51
N VAL A 96 -17.85 35.50 -44.19
CA VAL A 96 -18.71 36.17 -43.21
C VAL A 96 -18.01 37.39 -42.61
N PHE A 97 -16.76 37.26 -42.16
CA PHE A 97 -16.04 38.39 -41.56
C PHE A 97 -15.51 39.40 -42.60
N ARG A 98 -15.43 39.01 -43.88
CA ARG A 98 -14.94 39.84 -45.00
C ARG A 98 -13.53 40.41 -44.83
N SER A 99 -12.83 40.02 -43.76
CA SER A 99 -11.45 40.38 -43.44
C SER A 99 -10.62 39.11 -43.31
N LYS A 100 -9.53 39.07 -44.07
CA LYS A 100 -8.58 37.96 -44.05
C LYS A 100 -7.88 37.86 -42.69
N THR A 101 -7.50 38.99 -42.09
CA THR A 101 -6.82 39.00 -40.78
C THR A 101 -7.70 38.49 -39.65
N LEU A 102 -9.00 38.82 -39.66
CA LEU A 102 -9.96 38.30 -38.67
C LEU A 102 -10.24 36.80 -38.87
N ALA A 103 -10.32 36.34 -40.14
CA ALA A 103 -10.49 34.91 -40.43
C ALA A 103 -9.26 34.10 -40.02
N ASP A 104 -8.05 34.61 -40.28
CA ASP A 104 -6.79 33.99 -39.89
C ASP A 104 -6.62 33.92 -38.37
N ALA A 105 -6.97 35.01 -37.65
CA ALA A 105 -6.98 35.05 -36.19
C ALA A 105 -8.00 34.07 -35.59
N ALA A 106 -9.21 33.99 -36.16
CA ALA A 106 -10.23 33.04 -35.73
C ALA A 106 -9.79 31.58 -35.93
N GLY A 107 -9.17 31.26 -37.07
CA GLY A 107 -8.62 29.93 -37.35
C GLY A 107 -7.48 29.56 -36.39
N GLY A 108 -6.56 30.49 -36.12
CA GLY A 108 -5.45 30.30 -35.18
C GLY A 108 -5.92 30.11 -33.73
N LEU A 109 -6.86 30.94 -33.27
CA LEU A 109 -7.42 30.85 -31.91
C LEU A 109 -8.18 29.55 -31.68
N ALA A 110 -8.98 29.09 -32.65
CA ALA A 110 -9.68 27.81 -32.55
C ALA A 110 -8.74 26.60 -32.57
N ALA A 111 -7.60 26.69 -33.27
CA ALA A 111 -6.59 25.64 -33.31
C ALA A 111 -5.77 25.55 -32.02
N LEU A 112 -5.47 26.70 -31.39
CA LEU A 112 -4.79 26.76 -30.09
C LEU A 112 -5.72 26.37 -28.94
N VAL A 113 -6.98 26.81 -28.99
CA VAL A 113 -7.97 26.60 -27.94
C VAL A 113 -9.29 26.09 -28.56
N PRO A 114 -9.42 24.76 -28.75
CA PRO A 114 -10.60 24.16 -29.40
C PRO A 114 -11.93 24.47 -28.71
N SER A 115 -11.93 24.83 -27.43
CA SER A 115 -13.14 25.26 -26.71
C SER A 115 -13.68 26.62 -27.16
N LEU A 116 -12.84 27.49 -27.75
CA LEU A 116 -13.29 28.77 -28.33
C LEU A 116 -13.99 28.60 -29.68
N LEU A 117 -13.94 27.40 -30.25
CA LEU A 117 -14.58 27.10 -31.53
C LEU A 117 -16.09 27.37 -31.52
N GLY A 118 -16.77 27.10 -30.40
CA GLY A 118 -18.21 27.39 -30.26
C GLY A 118 -18.51 28.89 -30.38
N VAL A 119 -17.71 29.73 -29.73
CA VAL A 119 -17.83 31.20 -29.77
C VAL A 119 -17.55 31.72 -31.19
N ILE A 120 -16.54 31.16 -31.86
CA ILE A 120 -16.12 31.58 -33.21
C ILE A 120 -17.16 31.17 -34.27
N LEU A 121 -17.79 30.00 -34.14
CA LEU A 121 -18.79 29.50 -35.07
C LEU A 121 -20.16 30.18 -34.90
N LEU A 122 -20.50 30.62 -33.69
CA LEU A 122 -21.81 31.22 -33.38
C LEU A 122 -22.22 32.36 -34.33
N PRO A 123 -21.41 33.42 -34.55
CA PRO A 123 -21.76 34.50 -35.48
C PRO A 123 -21.87 34.03 -36.93
N VAL A 124 -21.03 33.07 -37.36
CA VAL A 124 -21.05 32.50 -38.71
C VAL A 124 -22.36 31.74 -38.96
N LEU A 125 -22.83 30.98 -37.97
CA LEU A 125 -24.06 30.17 -38.07
C LEU A 125 -25.32 31.04 -38.01
N ILE A 126 -25.31 32.12 -37.23
CA ILE A 126 -26.41 33.11 -37.17
C ILE A 126 -26.54 33.84 -38.52
N VAL A 127 -25.45 34.36 -39.09
CA VAL A 127 -25.47 35.06 -40.39
C VAL A 127 -25.95 34.15 -41.52
N ARG A 128 -25.67 32.84 -41.44
CA ARG A 128 -26.15 31.84 -42.40
C ARG A 128 -27.54 31.26 -42.09
N LYS A 129 -28.27 31.83 -41.11
CA LYS A 129 -29.62 31.40 -40.69
C LYS A 129 -29.72 29.93 -40.27
N ARG A 130 -28.66 29.37 -39.67
CA ARG A 130 -28.60 27.97 -39.19
C ARG A 130 -28.79 27.89 -37.67
N PHE A 131 -29.99 28.25 -37.20
CA PHE A 131 -30.29 28.39 -35.77
C PHE A 131 -30.09 27.11 -34.94
N ALA A 132 -30.41 25.93 -35.47
CA ALA A 132 -30.17 24.67 -34.77
C ALA A 132 -28.67 24.40 -34.52
N ALA A 133 -27.81 24.70 -35.50
CA ALA A 133 -26.37 24.57 -35.35
C ALA A 133 -25.78 25.64 -34.41
N ALA A 134 -26.35 26.86 -34.43
CA ALA A 134 -25.98 27.93 -33.51
C ALA A 134 -26.29 27.55 -32.05
N PHE A 135 -27.41 26.86 -31.80
CA PHE A 135 -27.73 26.31 -30.48
C PHE A 135 -26.68 25.30 -30.00
N PHE A 136 -26.23 24.39 -30.86
CA PHE A 136 -25.14 23.46 -30.52
C PHE A 136 -23.80 24.17 -30.26
N ALA A 137 -23.49 25.24 -31.01
CA ALA A 137 -22.29 26.06 -30.77
C ALA A 137 -22.36 26.79 -29.41
N LEU A 138 -23.54 27.29 -29.03
CA LEU A 138 -23.78 27.88 -27.72
C LEU A 138 -23.70 26.83 -26.61
N ALA A 139 -24.31 25.66 -26.78
CA ALA A 139 -24.26 24.55 -25.83
C ALA A 139 -22.83 24.05 -25.62
N ALA A 140 -22.01 23.97 -26.68
CA ALA A 140 -20.57 23.67 -26.56
C ALA A 140 -19.84 24.73 -25.72
N THR A 141 -20.09 26.01 -26.00
CA THR A 141 -19.51 27.13 -25.25
C THR A 141 -19.88 27.07 -23.77
N LEU A 142 -21.14 26.75 -23.44
CA LEU A 142 -21.61 26.61 -22.07
C LEU A 142 -21.02 25.38 -21.36
N ALA A 143 -20.88 24.25 -22.07
CA ALA A 143 -20.24 23.05 -21.54
C ALA A 143 -18.76 23.30 -21.20
N PHE A 144 -18.02 23.94 -22.12
CA PHE A 144 -16.60 24.24 -21.90
C PHE A 144 -16.35 25.42 -20.96
N GLY A 145 -17.26 26.40 -20.90
CA GLY A 145 -17.11 27.61 -20.07
C GLY A 145 -17.68 27.43 -18.66
N VAL A 146 -19.00 27.34 -18.55
CA VAL A 146 -19.72 27.38 -17.27
C VAL A 146 -19.67 26.03 -16.55
N TYR A 147 -19.94 24.94 -17.28
CA TYR A 147 -20.07 23.63 -16.66
C TYR A 147 -18.71 23.04 -16.22
N SER A 148 -17.64 23.34 -16.97
CA SER A 148 -16.26 22.96 -16.61
C SER A 148 -15.73 23.72 -15.38
N PHE A 149 -16.32 24.88 -15.04
CA PHE A 149 -15.95 25.66 -13.86
C PHE A 149 -16.72 25.22 -12.59
N VAL A 150 -17.93 24.67 -12.77
CA VAL A 150 -18.86 24.34 -11.66
C VAL A 150 -18.82 22.85 -11.27
N VAL A 151 -18.67 21.92 -12.22
CA VAL A 151 -18.76 20.47 -11.96
C VAL A 151 -17.41 19.80 -12.17
N MET A 152 -16.53 19.92 -11.16
CA MET A 152 -15.18 19.30 -11.17
C MET A 152 -15.21 17.76 -11.18
N LYS A 153 -16.34 17.11 -10.86
CA LYS A 153 -16.43 15.66 -10.68
C LYS A 153 -16.53 14.83 -11.97
N ASN A 154 -16.92 15.41 -13.12
CA ASN A 154 -17.16 14.65 -14.36
C ASN A 154 -16.66 15.37 -15.64
N ILE A 155 -15.46 15.96 -15.57
CA ILE A 155 -14.87 16.77 -16.65
C ILE A 155 -14.72 16.01 -17.97
N LEU A 156 -14.47 14.69 -17.94
CA LEU A 156 -14.41 13.87 -19.17
C LEU A 156 -15.75 13.85 -19.91
N LEU A 157 -16.86 13.71 -19.16
CA LEU A 157 -18.21 13.74 -19.72
C LEU A 157 -18.54 15.12 -20.31
N VAL A 158 -18.11 16.19 -19.64
CA VAL A 158 -18.23 17.57 -20.13
C VAL A 158 -17.41 17.79 -21.40
N PHE A 159 -16.20 17.24 -21.46
CA PHE A 159 -15.32 17.31 -22.62
C PHE A 159 -15.89 16.55 -23.82
N ILE A 160 -16.43 15.34 -23.59
CA ILE A 160 -17.10 14.53 -24.62
C ILE A 160 -18.39 15.22 -25.10
N ALA A 161 -19.25 15.66 -24.18
CA ALA A 161 -20.50 16.34 -24.51
C ALA A 161 -20.25 17.65 -25.28
N GLY A 162 -19.30 18.47 -24.81
CA GLY A 162 -18.88 19.68 -25.52
C GLY A 162 -18.31 19.39 -26.90
N GLY A 163 -17.53 18.31 -27.03
CA GLY A 163 -17.01 17.83 -28.31
C GLY A 163 -18.13 17.44 -29.28
N ILE A 164 -19.10 16.64 -28.83
CA ILE A 164 -20.29 16.25 -29.62
C ILE A 164 -21.04 17.49 -30.12
N CYS A 165 -21.26 18.47 -29.25
CA CYS A 165 -21.90 19.74 -29.61
C CYS A 165 -21.10 20.52 -30.67
N LEU A 166 -19.76 20.57 -30.58
CA LEU A 166 -18.92 21.19 -31.61
C LEU A 166 -18.98 20.46 -32.96
N PHE A 167 -18.99 19.13 -32.95
CA PHE A 167 -19.17 18.33 -34.17
C PHE A 167 -20.55 18.54 -34.80
N ALA A 168 -21.61 18.64 -33.99
CA ALA A 168 -22.96 18.95 -34.45
C ALA A 168 -23.06 20.37 -35.04
N ALA A 169 -22.43 21.36 -34.40
CA ALA A 169 -22.36 22.73 -34.91
C ALA A 169 -21.63 22.82 -36.26
N LEU A 170 -20.50 22.12 -36.39
CA LEU A 170 -19.73 22.04 -37.65
C LEU A 170 -20.47 21.30 -38.76
N ALA A 171 -21.23 20.24 -38.42
CA ALA A 171 -22.04 19.51 -39.38
C ALA A 171 -23.10 20.41 -40.05
N GLY A 172 -23.63 21.38 -39.31
CA GLY A 172 -24.59 22.38 -39.78
C GLY A 172 -24.04 23.48 -40.69
N VAL A 173 -22.72 23.53 -40.91
CA VAL A 173 -22.09 24.43 -41.90
C VAL A 173 -22.34 23.89 -43.31
N GLU A 174 -22.88 24.75 -44.17
CA GLU A 174 -23.19 24.40 -45.56
C GLU A 174 -21.92 24.20 -46.41
N ASP A 175 -21.85 23.10 -47.14
CA ASP A 175 -20.73 22.73 -48.00
C ASP A 175 -21.23 21.98 -49.25
N LYS A 176 -20.60 22.23 -50.41
CA LYS A 176 -20.99 21.66 -51.72
C LYS A 176 -20.67 20.16 -51.86
N HIS A 177 -19.86 19.61 -50.96
CA HIS A 177 -19.45 18.21 -50.99
C HIS A 177 -20.16 17.36 -49.92
N ARG A 178 -20.56 16.14 -50.30
CA ARG A 178 -21.12 15.14 -49.37
C ARG A 178 -20.11 14.79 -48.27
N PHE A 179 -20.58 14.73 -47.04
CA PHE A 179 -19.79 14.34 -45.87
C PHE A 179 -19.39 12.85 -45.97
N SER A 180 -18.16 12.50 -45.56
CA SER A 180 -17.69 11.11 -45.48
C SER A 180 -17.42 10.71 -44.04
N TRP A 181 -17.98 9.58 -43.61
CA TRP A 181 -17.78 9.03 -42.26
C TRP A 181 -16.31 8.75 -41.92
N ARG A 182 -15.45 8.55 -42.93
CA ARG A 182 -14.00 8.32 -42.77
C ARG A 182 -13.29 9.46 -42.03
N PHE A 183 -13.90 10.65 -41.96
CA PHE A 183 -13.39 11.80 -41.24
C PHE A 183 -13.58 11.70 -39.72
N MET A 184 -14.35 10.73 -39.23
CA MET A 184 -14.57 10.47 -37.80
C MET A 184 -13.73 9.32 -37.26
N ILE A 185 -12.87 8.68 -38.08
CA ILE A 185 -12.02 7.55 -37.66
C ILE A 185 -11.19 7.86 -36.41
N PRO A 186 -10.50 9.01 -36.28
CA PRO A 186 -9.75 9.33 -35.05
C PRO A 186 -10.64 9.36 -33.80
N LEU A 187 -11.88 9.86 -33.95
CA LEU A 187 -12.86 9.85 -32.87
C LEU A 187 -13.33 8.44 -32.52
N GLY A 188 -13.51 7.58 -33.53
CA GLY A 188 -13.83 6.16 -33.35
C GLY A 188 -12.74 5.40 -32.58
N ILE A 189 -11.46 5.68 -32.87
CA ILE A 189 -10.33 5.12 -32.11
C ILE A 189 -10.34 5.61 -30.66
N ALA A 190 -10.54 6.91 -30.44
CA ALA A 190 -10.64 7.48 -29.10
C ALA A 190 -11.81 6.88 -28.30
N ALA A 191 -12.98 6.75 -28.92
CA ALA A 191 -14.16 6.15 -28.31
C ALA A 191 -13.93 4.67 -27.97
N ALA A 192 -13.32 3.89 -28.87
CA ALA A 192 -12.99 2.49 -28.61
C ALA A 192 -12.00 2.36 -27.44
N ALA A 193 -10.97 3.20 -27.37
CA ALA A 193 -10.00 3.21 -26.26
C ALA A 193 -10.66 3.56 -24.92
N LEU A 194 -11.55 4.56 -24.90
CA LEU A 194 -12.30 4.94 -23.69
C LEU A 194 -13.28 3.84 -23.25
N LEU A 195 -14.02 3.23 -24.19
CA LEU A 195 -14.93 2.12 -23.89
C LEU A 195 -14.18 0.91 -23.34
N PHE A 196 -13.01 0.59 -23.91
CA PHE A 196 -12.13 -0.44 -23.38
C PHE A 196 -11.70 -0.15 -21.93
N LEU A 197 -11.30 1.08 -21.64
CA LEU A 197 -10.90 1.48 -20.28
C LEU A 197 -12.05 1.43 -19.28
N LEU A 198 -13.25 1.87 -19.67
CA LEU A 198 -14.44 1.79 -18.82
C LEU A 198 -14.84 0.33 -18.56
N GLY A 199 -14.77 -0.53 -19.59
CA GLY A 199 -15.00 -1.96 -19.44
C GLY A 199 -13.95 -2.62 -18.53
N TYR A 200 -12.68 -2.22 -18.67
CA TYR A 200 -11.59 -2.72 -17.84
C TYR A 200 -11.67 -2.25 -16.39
N ASP A 201 -12.07 -1.00 -16.15
CA ASP A 201 -12.38 -0.48 -14.81
C ASP A 201 -13.51 -1.29 -14.15
N GLY A 202 -14.61 -1.50 -14.87
CA GLY A 202 -15.71 -2.34 -14.37
C GLY A 202 -15.26 -3.76 -14.03
N GLN A 203 -14.45 -4.40 -14.87
CA GLN A 203 -13.88 -5.71 -14.58
C GLN A 203 -12.96 -5.69 -13.36
N LEU A 204 -12.09 -4.68 -13.23
CA LEU A 204 -11.19 -4.55 -12.09
C LEU A 204 -11.93 -4.35 -10.77
N GLN A 205 -13.03 -3.59 -10.77
CA GLN A 205 -13.86 -3.43 -9.58
C GLN A 205 -14.50 -4.74 -9.15
N LEU A 206 -14.98 -5.55 -10.10
CA LEU A 206 -15.48 -6.90 -9.83
C LEU A 206 -14.38 -7.83 -9.29
N ASP A 207 -13.21 -7.82 -9.92
CA ASP A 207 -12.05 -8.60 -9.47
C ASP A 207 -11.66 -8.21 -8.04
N VAL A 208 -11.48 -6.91 -7.77
CA VAL A 208 -11.12 -6.40 -6.44
C VAL A 208 -12.16 -6.80 -5.40
N ARG A 209 -13.46 -6.67 -5.71
CA ARG A 209 -14.53 -7.10 -4.81
C ARG A 209 -14.46 -8.60 -4.51
N SER A 210 -14.28 -9.42 -5.54
CA SER A 210 -14.18 -10.88 -5.39
C SER A 210 -12.97 -11.28 -4.55
N GLU A 211 -11.80 -10.68 -4.78
CA GLU A 211 -10.58 -10.97 -4.01
C GLU A 211 -10.74 -10.48 -2.55
N ARG A 212 -11.40 -9.36 -2.30
CA ARG A 212 -11.72 -8.90 -0.93
C ARG A 212 -12.64 -9.86 -0.20
N GLU A 213 -13.69 -10.32 -0.86
CA GLU A 213 -14.63 -11.32 -0.31
C GLU A 213 -13.89 -12.62 0.02
N LYS A 214 -13.01 -13.08 -0.88
CA LYS A 214 -12.15 -14.26 -0.66
C LYS A 214 -11.20 -14.06 0.52
N LEU A 215 -10.56 -12.90 0.65
CA LEU A 215 -9.69 -12.60 1.78
C LEU A 215 -10.48 -12.59 3.10
N SER A 216 -11.65 -11.94 3.11
CA SER A 216 -12.57 -11.92 4.26
C SER A 216 -12.97 -13.34 4.70
N GLN A 217 -13.28 -14.23 3.76
CA GLN A 217 -13.59 -15.64 4.03
C GLN A 217 -12.40 -16.41 4.62
N LEU A 218 -11.19 -16.23 4.07
CA LEU A 218 -9.98 -16.90 4.57
C LEU A 218 -9.60 -16.47 6.00
N ILE A 219 -9.84 -15.20 6.33
CA ILE A 219 -9.54 -14.63 7.63
C ILE A 219 -10.70 -14.89 8.62
N GLY A 220 -11.93 -15.07 8.14
CA GLY A 220 -13.12 -15.24 8.96
C GLY A 220 -13.63 -13.92 9.57
N ARG A 221 -13.27 -12.76 8.99
CA ARG A 221 -13.73 -11.44 9.41
C ARG A 221 -13.69 -10.43 8.27
N SER A 222 -14.53 -9.40 8.36
CA SER A 222 -14.62 -8.34 7.36
C SER A 222 -13.37 -7.46 7.28
N VAL A 223 -13.00 -7.10 6.04
CA VAL A 223 -11.90 -6.21 5.63
C VAL A 223 -12.41 -4.83 5.18
N GLU A 224 -13.62 -4.45 5.59
CA GLU A 224 -14.18 -3.12 5.36
C GLU A 224 -13.63 -2.10 6.38
N ILE A 225 -13.44 -0.86 5.94
CA ILE A 225 -12.87 0.22 6.76
C ILE A 225 -13.82 0.56 7.92
N GLU A 226 -15.12 0.61 7.64
CA GLU A 226 -16.18 0.89 8.59
C GLU A 226 -16.22 -0.14 9.72
N ASP A 227 -16.02 -1.41 9.38
CA ASP A 227 -16.02 -2.49 10.36
C ASP A 227 -14.79 -2.44 11.29
N ILE A 228 -13.64 -1.94 10.79
CA ILE A 228 -12.47 -1.69 11.65
C ILE A 228 -12.79 -0.58 12.65
N TRP A 229 -13.34 0.55 12.19
CA TRP A 229 -13.71 1.64 13.09
C TRP A 229 -14.79 1.26 14.11
N ALA A 230 -15.74 0.40 13.72
CA ALA A 230 -16.74 -0.13 14.64
C ALA A 230 -16.10 -0.98 15.75
N ARG A 231 -15.05 -1.75 15.44
CA ARG A 231 -14.30 -2.53 16.44
C ARG A 231 -13.43 -1.65 17.34
N GLU A 232 -12.74 -0.67 16.76
CA GLU A 232 -11.95 0.33 17.51
C GLU A 232 -12.81 1.10 18.53
N ALA A 233 -14.06 1.42 18.20
CA ALA A 233 -14.97 2.14 19.11
C ALA A 233 -15.28 1.40 20.42
N GLY A 234 -15.07 0.09 20.49
CA GLY A 234 -15.30 -0.73 21.68
C GLY A 234 -14.09 -0.88 22.62
N GLY A 235 -12.92 -0.34 22.27
CA GLY A 235 -11.69 -0.50 23.03
C GLY A 235 -11.46 0.57 24.12
N ILE A 236 -10.36 0.40 24.87
CA ILE A 236 -9.89 1.36 25.87
C ILE A 236 -9.15 2.50 25.16
N PRO A 237 -9.60 3.76 25.27
CA PRO A 237 -8.97 4.89 24.58
C PRO A 237 -7.53 5.11 25.04
N VAL A 238 -6.60 5.23 24.08
CA VAL A 238 -5.17 5.46 24.34
C VAL A 238 -4.85 6.81 24.98
N ASP A 239 -5.76 7.78 24.85
CA ASP A 239 -5.66 9.14 25.41
C ASP A 239 -6.18 9.26 26.85
N ARG A 240 -6.65 8.16 27.45
CA ARG A 240 -7.16 8.11 28.82
C ARG A 240 -6.17 7.45 29.77
N GLU A 241 -6.32 7.76 31.06
CA GLU A 241 -5.57 7.06 32.09
C GLU A 241 -5.99 5.59 32.18
N PRO A 242 -5.06 4.67 32.46
CA PRO A 242 -3.64 4.89 32.79
C PRO A 242 -2.70 4.96 31.56
N LEU A 243 -3.21 4.70 30.35
CA LEU A 243 -2.41 4.63 29.11
C LEU A 243 -1.74 5.96 28.77
N LYS A 244 -2.44 7.07 28.98
CA LYS A 244 -1.90 8.40 28.75
C LYS A 244 -0.59 8.63 29.52
N THR A 245 -0.60 8.42 30.84
CA THR A 245 0.62 8.54 31.66
C THR A 245 1.69 7.54 31.22
N LEU A 246 1.31 6.31 30.88
CA LEU A 246 2.25 5.28 30.42
C LEU A 246 2.99 5.71 29.13
N ILE A 247 2.30 6.38 28.21
CA ILE A 247 2.86 6.88 26.95
C ILE A 247 3.77 8.10 27.19
N GLU A 248 3.34 9.04 28.02
CA GLU A 248 4.04 10.30 28.26
C GLU A 248 5.28 10.14 29.15
N GLN A 249 5.24 9.24 30.12
CA GLN A 249 6.29 9.05 31.14
C GLN A 249 7.15 7.81 30.90
N LYS A 250 7.05 7.17 29.74
CA LYS A 250 7.84 5.97 29.45
C LYS A 250 9.34 6.23 29.66
N PRO A 251 10.08 5.27 30.25
CA PRO A 251 11.52 5.39 30.34
C PRO A 251 12.12 5.49 28.93
N GLY A 252 13.30 6.10 28.83
CA GLY A 252 14.12 5.98 27.63
C GLY A 252 14.43 4.51 27.30
N TYR A 253 15.18 4.26 26.23
CA TYR A 253 15.55 2.90 25.84
C TYR A 253 16.15 2.11 27.01
N VAL A 254 15.42 1.09 27.49
CA VAL A 254 15.90 0.14 28.50
C VAL A 254 16.85 -0.82 27.79
N ASP A 255 18.15 -0.65 28.02
CA ASP A 255 19.19 -1.51 27.44
C ASP A 255 19.31 -2.81 28.22
N LEU A 256 18.40 -3.74 27.93
CA LEU A 256 18.69 -5.14 28.15
C LEU A 256 19.56 -5.58 26.98
N LYS A 257 20.88 -5.54 27.15
CA LYS A 257 21.77 -6.29 26.25
C LYS A 257 21.38 -7.74 26.35
N GLN A 258 20.67 -8.16 25.32
CA GLN A 258 20.10 -9.48 25.16
C GLN A 258 21.20 -10.50 25.47
N GLY A 259 20.93 -11.44 26.38
CA GLY A 259 21.84 -12.55 26.72
C GLY A 259 22.93 -12.27 27.75
N ASP A 260 23.04 -11.05 28.32
CA ASP A 260 23.92 -10.73 29.46
C ASP A 260 23.11 -10.11 30.60
N HIS A 261 22.42 -10.93 31.39
CA HIS A 261 21.73 -10.47 32.59
C HIS A 261 22.31 -11.13 33.84
N PRO A 262 23.53 -10.78 34.28
CA PRO A 262 23.86 -10.99 35.67
C PRO A 262 22.77 -10.29 36.49
N VAL A 263 22.15 -11.05 37.41
CA VAL A 263 20.99 -10.61 38.19
C VAL A 263 21.23 -9.27 38.88
N ASP A 264 22.48 -8.96 39.23
CA ASP A 264 22.90 -7.69 39.82
C ASP A 264 22.77 -6.48 38.87
N ALA A 265 23.09 -6.65 37.58
CA ALA A 265 22.90 -5.60 36.58
C ALA A 265 21.41 -5.35 36.32
N ALA A 266 20.62 -6.43 36.21
CA ALA A 266 19.16 -6.33 36.10
C ALA A 266 18.54 -5.62 37.31
N ARG A 267 19.03 -5.94 38.53
CA ARG A 267 18.60 -5.28 39.77
C ARG A 267 18.92 -3.79 39.78
N THR A 268 20.11 -3.41 39.31
CA THR A 268 20.54 -2.01 39.25
C THR A 268 19.69 -1.21 38.28
N GLU A 269 19.43 -1.76 37.08
CA GLU A 269 18.58 -1.10 36.09
C GLU A 269 17.12 -1.00 36.56
N LEU A 270 16.59 -2.05 37.19
CA LEU A 270 15.25 -2.04 37.78
C LEU A 270 15.11 -0.92 38.83
N GLN A 271 16.06 -0.83 39.77
CA GLN A 271 16.07 0.21 40.79
C GLN A 271 16.21 1.61 40.20
N LYS A 272 16.99 1.77 39.14
CA LYS A 272 17.12 3.03 38.42
C LYS A 272 15.79 3.46 37.81
N ILE A 273 15.12 2.58 37.06
CA ILE A 273 13.82 2.88 36.45
C ILE A 273 12.78 3.24 37.53
N GLN A 274 12.71 2.47 38.61
CA GLN A 274 11.79 2.74 39.72
C GLN A 274 12.02 4.10 40.38
N ARG A 275 13.28 4.56 40.47
CA ARG A 275 13.64 5.88 41.04
C ARG A 275 13.40 7.02 40.07
N GLU A 276 13.78 6.85 38.81
CA GLU A 276 13.72 7.92 37.80
C GLU A 276 12.32 8.09 37.20
N ASN A 277 11.51 7.03 37.13
CA ASN A 277 10.21 7.02 36.45
C ASN A 277 9.08 6.44 37.34
N PRO A 278 8.84 6.98 38.55
CA PRO A 278 7.83 6.43 39.47
C PRO A 278 6.39 6.53 38.94
N LEU A 279 6.10 7.56 38.12
CA LEU A 279 4.78 7.73 37.50
C LEU A 279 4.51 6.64 36.44
N PHE A 280 5.53 6.22 35.71
CA PHE A 280 5.42 5.12 34.75
C PHE A 280 5.09 3.80 35.45
N VAL A 281 5.82 3.47 36.53
CA VAL A 281 5.59 2.24 37.30
C VAL A 281 4.16 2.23 37.86
N LYS A 282 3.71 3.34 38.45
CA LYS A 282 2.34 3.45 38.96
C LYS A 282 1.29 3.31 37.84
N ALA A 283 1.50 3.93 36.69
CA ALA A 283 0.60 3.82 35.55
C ALA A 283 0.57 2.39 34.99
N LEU A 284 1.72 1.70 34.98
CA LEU A 284 1.80 0.29 34.59
C LEU A 284 1.00 -0.59 35.55
N ASP A 285 1.13 -0.40 36.86
CA ASP A 285 0.36 -1.17 37.85
C ASP A 285 -1.15 -0.99 37.68
N GLU A 286 -1.62 0.23 37.40
CA GLU A 286 -3.04 0.47 37.11
C GLU A 286 -3.46 -0.12 35.75
N PHE A 287 -2.59 -0.05 34.75
CA PHE A 287 -2.83 -0.63 33.43
C PHE A 287 -2.99 -2.15 33.48
N LEU A 288 -2.17 -2.83 34.28
CA LEU A 288 -2.20 -4.29 34.43
C LEU A 288 -3.46 -4.81 35.14
N LYS A 289 -4.18 -3.94 35.88
CA LYS A 289 -5.49 -4.28 36.47
C LYS A 289 -6.62 -4.29 35.44
N LEU A 290 -6.42 -3.69 34.27
CA LEU A 290 -7.44 -3.65 33.23
C LEU A 290 -7.63 -5.05 32.59
N PRO A 291 -8.86 -5.43 32.22
CA PRO A 291 -9.12 -6.72 31.58
C PRO A 291 -8.32 -6.87 30.28
N PRO A 292 -7.51 -7.95 30.11
CA PRO A 292 -6.60 -8.12 28.96
C PRO A 292 -7.33 -8.43 27.65
N ASP A 293 -8.60 -8.80 27.72
CA ASP A 293 -9.46 -9.17 26.60
C ASP A 293 -10.02 -7.97 25.81
N VAL A 294 -9.90 -6.76 26.37
CA VAL A 294 -10.39 -5.52 25.73
C VAL A 294 -9.29 -4.89 24.87
N PRO A 295 -9.51 -4.62 23.57
CA PRO A 295 -8.52 -3.98 22.71
C PRO A 295 -8.26 -2.52 23.11
N LEU A 296 -7.19 -1.93 22.56
CA LEU A 296 -6.95 -0.49 22.66
C LEU A 296 -7.66 0.24 21.52
N ALA A 297 -8.22 1.40 21.82
CA ALA A 297 -8.99 2.22 20.89
C ALA A 297 -8.24 3.48 20.49
N HIS A 298 -8.22 3.75 19.20
CA HIS A 298 -7.60 4.94 18.61
C HIS A 298 -8.67 5.92 18.10
N GLN A 299 -8.38 7.21 18.23
CA GLN A 299 -9.25 8.23 17.65
C GLN A 299 -9.17 8.19 16.13
N LYS A 300 -10.33 8.24 15.48
CA LYS A 300 -10.42 8.34 14.02
C LYS A 300 -9.79 9.67 13.57
N PRO A 301 -8.73 9.64 12.72
CA PRO A 301 -8.13 10.86 12.19
C PRO A 301 -9.13 11.69 11.39
N GLU A 302 -8.96 13.03 11.36
CA GLU A 302 -9.83 13.93 10.58
C GLU A 302 -9.87 13.59 9.09
N ASN A 303 -8.75 13.09 8.55
CA ASN A 303 -8.63 12.65 7.16
C ASN A 303 -9.26 11.26 6.91
N GLY A 304 -9.72 10.56 7.95
CA GLY A 304 -10.31 9.21 7.89
C GLY A 304 -9.34 8.09 7.49
N LEU A 305 -8.03 8.37 7.42
CA LEU A 305 -7.01 7.48 6.87
C LEU A 305 -6.47 6.53 7.93
N LEU A 306 -6.68 5.21 7.76
CA LEU A 306 -6.20 4.18 8.68
C LEU A 306 -4.67 4.20 8.83
N SER A 307 -3.93 4.44 7.76
CA SER A 307 -2.46 4.52 7.79
C SER A 307 -1.91 5.77 8.49
N SER A 308 -2.77 6.71 8.90
CA SER A 308 -2.37 7.89 9.68
C SER A 308 -2.67 7.77 11.18
N VAL A 309 -3.20 6.63 11.63
CA VAL A 309 -3.40 6.36 13.05
C VAL A 309 -2.04 6.32 13.73
N LEU A 310 -1.87 7.15 14.76
CA LEU A 310 -0.69 7.15 15.61
C LEU A 310 -0.80 6.02 16.63
N LEU A 311 0.27 5.24 16.76
CA LEU A 311 0.36 4.09 17.66
C LEU A 311 1.46 4.30 18.74
N PRO A 312 1.44 5.40 19.51
CA PRO A 312 2.48 5.72 20.48
C PRO A 312 2.58 4.71 21.64
N GLU A 313 1.46 4.07 21.98
CA GLU A 313 1.33 3.06 23.03
C GLU A 313 2.19 1.83 22.77
N LEU A 314 2.48 1.47 21.52
CA LEU A 314 3.32 0.31 21.21
C LEU A 314 4.73 0.41 21.80
N ASN A 315 5.32 1.62 21.80
CA ASN A 315 6.61 1.80 22.44
C ASN A 315 6.51 1.67 23.97
N ALA A 316 5.48 2.29 24.56
CA ALA A 316 5.25 2.22 26.00
C ALA A 316 5.05 0.76 26.47
N LEU A 317 4.23 -0.02 25.75
CA LEU A 317 3.99 -1.44 26.05
C LEU A 317 5.24 -2.29 25.89
N ARG A 318 6.10 -1.99 24.90
CA ARG A 318 7.40 -2.67 24.76
C ARG A 318 8.30 -2.40 25.98
N ASP A 319 8.35 -1.16 26.43
CA ASP A 319 9.19 -0.77 27.58
C ASP A 319 8.61 -1.32 28.89
N SER A 320 7.28 -1.38 29.02
CA SER A 320 6.60 -2.09 30.11
C SER A 320 6.93 -3.59 30.12
N ALA A 321 6.96 -4.24 28.95
CA ALA A 321 7.33 -5.65 28.87
C ALA A 321 8.78 -5.90 29.31
N ARG A 322 9.71 -5.01 28.93
CA ARG A 322 11.11 -5.07 29.38
C ARG A 322 11.25 -4.84 30.88
N PHE A 323 10.48 -3.91 31.44
CA PHE A 323 10.42 -3.67 32.88
C PHE A 323 9.94 -4.92 33.64
N LEU A 324 8.83 -5.54 33.20
CA LEU A 324 8.32 -6.77 33.82
C LEU A 324 9.30 -7.95 33.66
N ALA A 325 10.04 -8.02 32.56
CA ALA A 325 11.10 -9.02 32.37
C ALA A 325 12.26 -8.83 33.37
N LEU A 326 12.65 -7.58 33.65
CA LEU A 326 13.62 -7.28 34.72
C LEU A 326 13.13 -7.77 36.08
N GLU A 327 11.85 -7.56 36.40
CA GLU A 327 11.26 -8.07 37.66
C GLU A 327 11.33 -9.60 37.74
N ILE A 328 11.02 -10.32 36.65
CA ILE A 328 11.16 -11.78 36.59
C ILE A 328 12.61 -12.22 36.84
N ILE A 329 13.58 -11.55 36.22
CA ILE A 329 15.01 -11.89 36.36
C ILE A 329 15.49 -11.68 37.80
N VAL A 330 15.10 -10.55 38.42
CA VAL A 330 15.50 -10.20 39.79
C VAL A 330 14.83 -11.10 40.82
N GLU A 331 13.57 -11.45 40.61
CA GLU A 331 12.75 -12.28 41.49
C GLU A 331 12.76 -13.77 41.09
N ALA A 332 13.75 -14.24 40.33
CA ALA A 332 13.76 -15.57 39.71
C ALA A 332 13.51 -16.76 40.67
N GLU A 333 13.79 -16.60 41.96
CA GLU A 333 13.56 -17.61 43.01
C GLU A 333 12.21 -17.47 43.72
N ASN A 334 11.52 -16.33 43.57
CA ASN A 334 10.27 -15.99 44.23
C ASN A 334 9.07 -16.44 43.39
N LYS A 335 8.57 -17.66 43.65
CA LYS A 335 7.53 -18.29 42.83
C LYS A 335 6.27 -17.43 42.62
N PRO A 336 5.64 -16.85 43.67
CA PRO A 336 4.46 -16.00 43.50
C PRO A 336 4.69 -14.81 42.57
N ARG A 337 5.82 -14.10 42.74
CA ARG A 337 6.15 -12.91 41.92
C ARG A 337 6.39 -13.28 40.47
N VAL A 338 7.19 -14.31 40.19
CA VAL A 338 7.45 -14.76 38.82
C VAL A 338 6.14 -15.15 38.11
N ARG A 339 5.24 -15.87 38.79
CA ARG A 339 3.92 -16.23 38.24
C ARG A 339 3.07 -14.99 37.93
N GLU A 340 3.08 -13.99 38.81
CA GLU A 340 2.39 -12.71 38.63
C GLU A 340 2.91 -11.96 37.40
N HIS A 341 4.23 -11.71 37.32
CA HIS A 341 4.82 -10.95 36.21
C HIS A 341 4.71 -11.70 34.86
N CYS A 342 4.82 -13.03 34.85
CA CYS A 342 4.57 -13.83 33.64
C CYS A 342 3.13 -13.69 33.13
N ARG A 343 2.16 -13.66 34.05
CA ARG A 343 0.75 -13.44 33.71
C ARG A 343 0.54 -12.02 33.18
N ASN A 344 1.18 -11.03 33.77
CA ASN A 344 1.10 -9.63 33.32
C ASN A 344 1.66 -9.48 31.90
N LEU A 345 2.82 -10.08 31.59
CA LEU A 345 3.38 -10.11 30.22
C LEU A 345 2.46 -10.82 29.23
N THR A 346 1.85 -11.93 29.64
CA THR A 346 0.85 -12.64 28.85
C THR A 346 -0.37 -11.74 28.57
N GLY A 347 -0.83 -10.98 29.55
CA GLY A 347 -1.92 -10.01 29.39
C GLY A 347 -1.60 -8.89 28.40
N ILE A 348 -0.36 -8.36 28.42
CA ILE A 348 0.10 -7.37 27.43
C ILE A 348 0.10 -7.97 26.01
N ARG A 349 0.68 -9.17 25.84
CA ARG A 349 0.68 -9.89 24.57
C ARG A 349 -0.73 -10.11 24.05
N ASP A 350 -1.61 -10.66 24.88
CA ASP A 350 -2.98 -11.02 24.47
C ASP A 350 -3.81 -9.79 24.11
N ARG A 351 -3.59 -8.66 24.80
CA ARG A 351 -4.20 -7.38 24.42
C ARG A 351 -3.73 -6.91 23.05
N LEU A 352 -2.42 -6.94 22.79
CA LEU A 352 -1.85 -6.58 21.49
C LEU A 352 -2.39 -7.44 20.35
N LEU A 353 -2.66 -8.73 20.61
CA LEU A 353 -3.27 -9.64 19.63
C LEU A 353 -4.70 -9.24 19.23
N LYS A 354 -5.40 -8.45 20.04
CA LYS A 354 -6.76 -7.94 19.76
C LYS A 354 -6.78 -6.64 18.94
N ASN A 355 -5.68 -5.91 18.86
CA ASN A 355 -5.62 -4.63 18.13
C ASN A 355 -5.64 -4.83 16.59
N HIS A 356 -5.91 -3.75 15.85
CA HIS A 356 -6.21 -3.76 14.41
C HIS A 356 -5.04 -3.38 13.47
N PHE A 357 -3.79 -3.62 13.87
CA PHE A 357 -2.62 -3.24 13.07
C PHE A 357 -1.56 -4.33 13.10
N PHE A 358 -0.94 -4.61 11.93
CA PHE A 358 0.10 -5.64 11.80
C PHE A 358 1.27 -5.43 12.76
N ILE A 359 1.67 -4.18 12.96
CA ILE A 359 2.75 -3.84 13.90
C ILE A 359 2.41 -4.18 15.36
N SER A 360 1.13 -4.16 15.76
CA SER A 360 0.71 -4.60 17.10
C SER A 360 0.92 -6.10 17.28
N HIS A 361 0.61 -6.92 16.25
CA HIS A 361 0.85 -8.37 16.28
C HIS A 361 2.34 -8.72 16.27
N LEU A 362 3.16 -7.96 15.53
CA LEU A 362 4.62 -8.09 15.59
C LEU A 362 5.17 -7.74 16.98
N LEU A 363 4.62 -6.72 17.64
CA LEU A 363 4.99 -6.42 19.02
C LEU A 363 4.55 -7.52 19.98
N ALA A 364 3.38 -8.14 19.78
CA ALA A 364 2.95 -9.29 20.59
C ALA A 364 3.95 -10.45 20.51
N LEU A 365 4.46 -10.77 19.32
CA LEU A 365 5.56 -11.75 19.14
C LEU A 365 6.81 -11.33 19.92
N ALA A 366 7.19 -10.05 19.85
CA ALA A 366 8.36 -9.54 20.57
C ALA A 366 8.18 -9.60 22.10
N VAL A 367 6.99 -9.29 22.62
CA VAL A 367 6.65 -9.41 24.05
C VAL A 367 6.72 -10.86 24.51
N GLU A 368 6.26 -11.82 23.70
CA GLU A 368 6.42 -13.24 24.01
C GLU A 368 7.89 -13.64 24.09
N ASN A 369 8.73 -13.18 23.14
CA ASN A 369 10.16 -13.47 23.19
C ASN A 369 10.83 -12.86 24.42
N ILE A 370 10.53 -11.59 24.76
CA ILE A 370 11.01 -10.93 25.99
C ILE A 370 10.64 -11.76 27.23
N ARG A 371 9.40 -12.28 27.29
CA ARG A 371 8.92 -13.12 28.38
C ARG A 371 9.69 -14.44 28.48
N LEU A 372 9.86 -15.13 27.34
CA LEU A 372 10.55 -16.42 27.27
C LEU A 372 12.05 -16.29 27.60
N ASP A 373 12.70 -15.22 27.12
CA ASP A 373 14.09 -14.89 27.43
C ASP A 373 14.27 -14.66 28.94
N ALA A 374 13.36 -13.92 29.59
CA ALA A 374 13.43 -13.65 31.03
C ALA A 374 13.39 -14.93 31.89
N LEU A 375 12.78 -16.01 31.39
CA LEU A 375 12.72 -17.29 32.09
C LEU A 375 14.07 -18.02 32.16
N GLU A 376 15.11 -17.56 31.44
CA GLU A 376 16.48 -18.08 31.57
C GLU A 376 16.93 -18.02 33.03
N ALA A 377 16.76 -16.86 33.68
CA ALA A 377 17.15 -16.64 35.07
C ALA A 377 16.35 -17.54 36.04
N VAL A 378 15.09 -17.80 35.72
CA VAL A 378 14.19 -18.67 36.49
C VAL A 378 14.65 -20.14 36.40
N LEU A 379 15.01 -20.61 35.20
CA LEU A 379 15.60 -21.94 35.02
C LEU A 379 16.91 -22.08 35.78
N ALA A 380 17.80 -21.09 35.64
CA ALA A 380 19.10 -21.08 36.31
C ALA A 380 18.98 -21.13 37.85
N GLY A 381 17.99 -20.43 38.42
CA GLY A 381 17.71 -20.45 39.86
C GLY A 381 17.22 -21.81 40.38
N GLY A 382 16.63 -22.63 39.52
CA GLY A 382 16.22 -24.01 39.86
C GLY A 382 15.08 -24.13 40.88
N ALA A 383 14.41 -23.02 41.20
CA ALA A 383 13.34 -22.97 42.20
C ALA A 383 12.06 -23.70 41.75
N PHE A 384 11.81 -23.78 40.44
CA PHE A 384 10.62 -24.39 39.86
C PHE A 384 10.82 -25.87 39.52
N ALA A 385 9.80 -26.69 39.77
CA ALA A 385 9.73 -28.04 39.21
C ALA A 385 9.43 -27.98 37.69
N LYS A 386 9.69 -29.08 36.99
CA LYS A 386 9.46 -29.18 35.54
C LYS A 386 8.01 -28.84 35.17
N GLU A 387 7.05 -29.39 35.91
CA GLU A 387 5.63 -29.21 35.68
C GLU A 387 5.21 -27.75 35.93
N GLU A 388 5.67 -27.16 37.05
CA GLU A 388 5.41 -25.75 37.36
C GLU A 388 6.02 -24.81 36.31
N PHE A 389 7.16 -25.18 35.74
CA PHE A 389 7.81 -24.39 34.70
C PHE A 389 7.08 -24.49 33.36
N ALA A 390 6.53 -25.67 33.03
CA ALA A 390 5.65 -25.81 31.86
C ALA A 390 4.38 -24.96 31.99
N GLU A 391 3.83 -24.82 33.21
CA GLU A 391 2.71 -23.89 33.48
C GLU A 391 3.10 -22.42 33.23
N LEU A 392 4.32 -21.99 33.61
CA LEU A 392 4.81 -20.64 33.32
C LEU A 392 4.94 -20.38 31.81
N VAL A 393 5.41 -21.37 31.06
CA VAL A 393 5.51 -21.26 29.59
C VAL A 393 4.12 -21.17 28.97
N GLY A 394 3.15 -21.94 29.48
CA GLY A 394 1.78 -21.95 29.01
C GLY A 394 1.59 -22.66 27.66
N GLY A 395 0.36 -22.62 27.13
CA GLY A 395 0.01 -23.23 25.84
C GLY A 395 0.62 -22.50 24.64
N PRO A 396 0.74 -23.16 23.47
CA PRO A 396 1.16 -22.50 22.24
C PRO A 396 0.10 -21.47 21.78
N VAL A 397 0.57 -20.34 21.25
CA VAL A 397 -0.28 -19.31 20.64
C VAL A 397 -0.39 -19.58 19.14
N ASP A 398 -1.59 -19.46 18.58
CA ASP A 398 -1.82 -19.57 17.14
C ASP A 398 -1.49 -18.24 16.43
N TRP A 399 -0.19 -17.96 16.32
CA TRP A 399 0.32 -16.74 15.66
C TRP A 399 -0.14 -16.64 14.21
N ASN A 400 -0.21 -17.77 13.49
CA ASN A 400 -0.63 -17.81 12.10
C ASN A 400 -2.03 -17.21 11.93
N ARG A 401 -2.96 -17.56 12.81
CA ARG A 401 -4.31 -16.98 12.83
C ARG A 401 -4.28 -15.46 13.04
N TYR A 402 -3.51 -14.97 14.00
CA TYR A 402 -3.45 -13.53 14.30
C TYR A 402 -2.71 -12.73 13.21
N LEU A 403 -1.70 -13.30 12.56
CA LEU A 403 -1.04 -12.66 11.42
C LEU A 403 -1.99 -12.57 10.21
N ARG A 404 -2.79 -13.60 9.95
CA ARG A 404 -3.84 -13.56 8.92
C ARG A 404 -4.84 -12.45 9.17
N TYR A 405 -5.22 -12.25 10.44
CA TYR A 405 -6.06 -11.13 10.84
C TYR A 405 -5.44 -9.82 10.37
N SER A 406 -4.18 -9.56 10.73
CA SER A 406 -3.48 -8.34 10.33
C SER A 406 -3.46 -8.10 8.82
N TYR A 407 -3.32 -9.14 8.00
CA TYR A 407 -3.32 -8.99 6.54
C TYR A 407 -4.65 -8.42 6.01
N GLY A 408 -5.76 -8.74 6.67
CA GLY A 408 -7.05 -8.13 6.38
C GLY A 408 -7.13 -6.65 6.77
N ASP A 409 -6.51 -6.27 7.89
CA ASP A 409 -6.46 -4.87 8.32
C ASP A 409 -5.53 -4.04 7.41
N GLU A 410 -4.40 -4.61 6.97
CA GLU A 410 -3.52 -3.97 5.98
C GLU A 410 -4.20 -3.79 4.62
N ALA A 411 -5.04 -4.74 4.19
CA ALA A 411 -5.84 -4.59 2.98
C ALA A 411 -6.86 -3.44 3.09
N ALA A 412 -7.41 -3.19 4.28
CA ALA A 412 -8.29 -2.05 4.52
C ALA A 412 -7.51 -0.73 4.61
N SER A 413 -6.33 -0.74 5.25
CA SER A 413 -5.40 0.39 5.29
C SER A 413 -4.99 0.83 3.89
N PHE A 414 -4.67 -0.13 3.02
CA PHE A 414 -4.40 0.11 1.60
C PHE A 414 -5.57 0.81 0.91
N LYS A 415 -6.79 0.27 1.04
CA LYS A 415 -8.00 0.85 0.45
C LYS A 415 -8.22 2.29 0.95
N SER A 416 -8.02 2.52 2.25
CA SER A 416 -8.13 3.85 2.86
C SER A 416 -7.15 4.85 2.23
N SER A 417 -5.89 4.46 2.02
CA SER A 417 -4.89 5.27 1.31
C SER A 417 -5.27 5.54 -0.15
N MET A 418 -5.75 4.52 -0.86
CA MET A 418 -6.24 4.66 -2.23
C MET A 418 -7.40 5.66 -2.32
N ASP A 419 -8.44 5.49 -1.49
CA ASP A 419 -9.62 6.37 -1.45
C ASP A 419 -9.22 7.82 -1.12
N HIS A 420 -8.26 8.00 -0.21
CA HIS A 420 -7.71 9.32 0.13
C HIS A 420 -6.96 9.98 -1.03
N ILE A 421 -6.08 9.25 -1.71
CA ILE A 421 -5.33 9.78 -2.87
C ILE A 421 -6.29 10.15 -4.00
N LEU A 422 -7.26 9.28 -4.29
CA LEU A 422 -8.27 9.53 -5.32
C LEU A 422 -9.16 10.73 -4.97
N SER A 423 -9.56 10.87 -3.71
CA SER A 423 -10.36 12.03 -3.26
C SER A 423 -9.56 13.33 -3.34
N LYS A 424 -8.27 13.35 -2.96
CA LYS A 424 -7.40 14.52 -3.13
C LYS A 424 -7.13 14.87 -4.58
N ALA A 425 -6.96 13.86 -5.44
CA ALA A 425 -6.84 14.05 -6.88
C ALA A 425 -8.13 14.66 -7.47
N ALA A 426 -9.30 14.30 -6.92
CA ALA A 426 -10.61 14.82 -7.34
C ALA A 426 -10.92 16.23 -6.79
N VAL A 427 -10.55 16.54 -5.54
CA VAL A 427 -10.88 17.81 -4.86
C VAL A 427 -9.85 18.92 -5.16
N GLY A 428 -8.67 18.57 -5.66
CA GLY A 428 -7.68 19.53 -6.14
C GLY A 428 -6.92 20.20 -5.00
N GLY A 429 -5.81 19.59 -4.58
CA GLY A 429 -4.79 20.30 -3.80
C GLY A 429 -4.39 21.62 -4.47
N GLY A 430 -4.14 22.66 -3.66
CA GLY A 430 -4.02 24.07 -4.01
C GLY A 430 -2.88 24.47 -4.98
N ASP A 431 -2.29 23.52 -5.69
CA ASP A 431 -1.27 23.80 -6.69
C ASP A 431 -1.91 24.12 -8.06
N LYS A 432 -1.73 25.37 -8.50
CA LYS A 432 -2.24 25.91 -9.77
C LYS A 432 -1.67 25.16 -10.98
N ASN A 433 -0.50 24.53 -10.86
CA ASN A 433 0.12 23.77 -11.94
C ASN A 433 -0.55 22.41 -12.19
N LEU A 434 -1.11 21.76 -11.16
CA LEU A 434 -1.86 20.51 -11.32
C LEU A 434 -3.18 20.71 -12.06
N VAL A 435 -3.75 21.92 -12.07
CA VAL A 435 -5.09 22.21 -12.63
C VAL A 435 -5.22 21.81 -14.11
N ARG A 436 -4.14 21.86 -14.89
CA ARG A 436 -4.16 21.43 -16.30
C ARG A 436 -4.06 19.90 -16.48
N MET A 437 -3.37 19.20 -15.58
CA MET A 437 -3.29 17.72 -15.59
C MET A 437 -4.59 17.06 -15.07
N LYS A 438 -5.40 17.77 -14.27
CA LYS A 438 -6.69 17.32 -13.70
C LYS A 438 -7.73 16.88 -14.75
N LYS A 439 -7.60 17.30 -16.01
CA LYS A 439 -8.62 17.14 -17.06
C LYS A 439 -8.90 15.68 -17.49
N TYR A 440 -7.95 14.76 -17.26
CA TYR A 440 -8.08 13.36 -17.68
C TYR A 440 -7.59 12.32 -16.66
N MET A 441 -6.86 12.72 -15.61
CA MET A 441 -6.22 11.82 -14.63
C MET A 441 -7.13 10.86 -13.82
N PRO A 442 -8.39 11.19 -13.43
CA PRO A 442 -9.10 10.43 -12.39
C PRO A 442 -9.37 8.96 -12.74
N LEU A 443 -9.87 8.68 -13.95
CA LEU A 443 -10.17 7.29 -14.36
C LEU A 443 -8.90 6.44 -14.49
N PHE A 444 -7.81 7.02 -14.99
CA PHE A 444 -6.55 6.29 -15.16
C PHE A 444 -5.85 6.02 -13.82
N LEU A 445 -5.83 7.02 -12.92
CA LEU A 445 -5.34 6.83 -11.56
C LEU A 445 -6.17 5.77 -10.83
N HIS A 446 -7.49 5.82 -10.98
CA HIS A 446 -8.39 4.82 -10.43
C HIS A 446 -8.08 3.41 -10.93
N VAL A 447 -8.00 3.22 -12.25
CA VAL A 447 -7.60 1.93 -12.85
C VAL A 447 -6.22 1.46 -12.38
N HIS A 448 -5.24 2.37 -12.27
CA HIS A 448 -3.91 2.05 -11.79
C HIS A 448 -3.93 1.57 -10.34
N PHE A 449 -4.58 2.32 -9.44
CA PHE A 449 -4.68 1.94 -8.03
C PHE A 449 -5.55 0.71 -7.81
N LEU A 450 -6.57 0.46 -8.63
CA LEU A 450 -7.32 -0.80 -8.59
C LEU A 450 -6.44 -2.00 -9.01
N ARG A 451 -5.57 -1.85 -10.01
CA ARG A 451 -4.59 -2.90 -10.37
C ARG A 451 -3.61 -3.16 -9.23
N ASP A 452 -3.12 -2.10 -8.61
CA ASP A 452 -2.22 -2.13 -7.45
C ASP A 452 -2.90 -2.83 -6.25
N TYR A 453 -4.13 -2.43 -5.93
CA TYR A 453 -4.90 -3.03 -4.85
C TYR A 453 -5.23 -4.51 -5.11
N ARG A 454 -5.59 -4.87 -6.35
CA ARG A 454 -5.78 -6.28 -6.73
C ARG A 454 -4.52 -7.10 -6.51
N PHE A 455 -3.34 -6.55 -6.84
CA PHE A 455 -2.05 -7.21 -6.57
C PHE A 455 -1.82 -7.39 -5.06
N ALA A 456 -2.06 -6.35 -4.25
CA ALA A 456 -1.95 -6.43 -2.79
C ALA A 456 -2.88 -7.49 -2.20
N LEU A 457 -4.16 -7.51 -2.61
CA LEU A 457 -5.14 -8.52 -2.17
C LEU A 457 -4.69 -9.94 -2.51
N ARG A 458 -4.21 -10.17 -3.73
CA ARG A 458 -3.69 -11.49 -4.13
C ARG A 458 -2.46 -11.90 -3.31
N THR A 459 -1.61 -10.93 -2.95
CA THR A 459 -0.45 -11.16 -2.09
C THR A 459 -0.89 -11.56 -0.67
N PHE A 460 -1.86 -10.86 -0.10
CA PHE A 460 -2.43 -11.22 1.22
C PHE A 460 -3.18 -12.56 1.20
N ILE A 461 -3.95 -12.85 0.15
CA ILE A 461 -4.61 -14.15 -0.05
C ILE A 461 -3.58 -15.28 -0.15
N LYS A 462 -2.51 -15.08 -0.93
CA LYS A 462 -1.40 -16.04 -1.06
C LYS A 462 -0.81 -16.32 0.32
N ALA A 463 -0.52 -15.29 1.11
CA ALA A 463 -0.03 -15.44 2.47
C ALA A 463 -1.02 -16.20 3.35
N CYS A 464 -2.30 -15.84 3.38
CA CYS A 464 -3.32 -16.56 4.15
C CYS A 464 -3.48 -18.03 3.75
N SER A 465 -3.14 -18.38 2.50
CA SER A 465 -3.30 -19.73 1.96
C SER A 465 -2.09 -20.64 2.20
N VAL A 466 -1.01 -20.13 2.81
CA VAL A 466 0.17 -20.93 3.13
C VAL A 466 -0.20 -22.00 4.19
N PRO A 467 0.07 -23.30 3.95
CA PRO A 467 -0.26 -24.35 4.90
C PRO A 467 0.48 -24.19 6.24
N ALA A 468 -0.25 -24.35 7.34
CA ALA A 468 0.30 -24.21 8.69
C ALA A 468 1.32 -25.31 9.05
N SER A 469 1.30 -26.46 8.36
CA SER A 469 2.19 -27.60 8.61
C SER A 469 3.60 -27.44 8.07
N LEU A 470 3.87 -26.44 7.22
CA LEU A 470 5.18 -26.25 6.61
C LEU A 470 6.20 -25.60 7.56
N PRO A 471 7.51 -25.84 7.35
CA PRO A 471 8.58 -25.12 8.04
C PRO A 471 8.48 -23.61 7.86
N GLY A 472 8.91 -22.84 8.86
CA GLY A 472 8.98 -21.38 8.80
C GLY A 472 9.71 -20.84 7.57
N LEU A 473 10.85 -21.41 7.20
CA LEU A 473 11.62 -20.99 6.02
C LEU A 473 10.90 -21.30 4.70
N GLU A 474 10.13 -22.38 4.63
CA GLU A 474 9.34 -22.71 3.43
C GLU A 474 8.10 -21.82 3.33
N LYS A 475 7.43 -21.56 4.46
CA LYS A 475 6.36 -20.56 4.55
C LYS A 475 6.86 -19.18 4.11
N ALA A 476 8.04 -18.76 4.55
CA ALA A 476 8.67 -17.50 4.16
C ALA A 476 8.90 -17.41 2.65
N ARG A 477 9.41 -18.48 2.02
CA ARG A 477 9.56 -18.55 0.54
C ARG A 477 8.23 -18.47 -0.19
N LEU A 478 7.20 -19.17 0.29
CA LEU A 478 5.86 -19.14 -0.31
C LEU A 478 5.17 -17.78 -0.09
N GLY A 479 5.42 -17.13 1.04
CA GLY A 479 4.91 -15.81 1.42
C GLY A 479 5.66 -14.64 0.81
N GLU A 480 6.78 -14.88 0.12
CA GLU A 480 7.62 -13.83 -0.45
C GLU A 480 6.83 -12.95 -1.42
N VAL A 481 6.97 -11.63 -1.21
CA VAL A 481 6.37 -10.59 -2.03
C VAL A 481 7.17 -10.42 -3.31
N ASP A 482 6.51 -10.48 -4.47
CA ASP A 482 7.17 -10.29 -5.76
C ASP A 482 7.55 -8.80 -5.97
N SER A 483 8.67 -8.42 -5.39
CA SER A 483 9.24 -7.07 -5.52
C SER A 483 9.60 -6.71 -6.96
N LYS A 484 9.86 -7.71 -7.83
CA LYS A 484 10.10 -7.47 -9.25
C LYS A 484 8.81 -7.11 -9.96
N GLU A 485 7.69 -7.75 -9.61
CA GLU A 485 6.39 -7.38 -10.15
C GLU A 485 5.94 -6.00 -9.70
N ILE A 486 6.12 -5.66 -8.41
CA ILE A 486 5.83 -4.32 -7.87
C ILE A 486 6.60 -3.26 -8.67
N LYS A 487 7.90 -3.47 -8.88
CA LYS A 487 8.76 -2.56 -9.65
C LYS A 487 8.33 -2.49 -11.13
N ARG A 488 8.22 -3.64 -11.79
CA ARG A 488 7.84 -3.73 -13.22
C ARG A 488 6.50 -3.05 -13.50
N ASN A 489 5.52 -3.20 -12.62
CA ASN A 489 4.19 -2.61 -12.79
C ASN A 489 3.99 -1.26 -12.10
N HIS A 490 5.02 -0.74 -11.42
CA HIS A 490 5.01 0.54 -10.71
C HIS A 490 3.89 0.64 -9.65
N TYR A 491 3.69 -0.43 -8.89
CA TYR A 491 2.68 -0.49 -7.83
C TYR A 491 3.12 0.33 -6.61
N PHE A 492 2.79 1.62 -6.62
CA PHE A 492 3.21 2.59 -5.61
C PHE A 492 2.68 2.26 -4.21
N LEU A 493 1.39 1.97 -4.08
CA LEU A 493 0.80 1.69 -2.78
C LEU A 493 1.26 0.31 -2.28
N SER A 494 1.41 -0.68 -3.16
CA SER A 494 1.97 -1.98 -2.74
C SER A 494 3.37 -1.87 -2.18
N GLY A 495 4.23 -1.04 -2.78
CA GLY A 495 5.58 -0.79 -2.27
C GLY A 495 5.63 -0.11 -0.90
N LEU A 496 4.55 0.59 -0.51
CA LEU A 496 4.45 1.28 0.79
C LEU A 496 3.71 0.46 1.85
N HIS A 497 2.69 -0.30 1.43
CA HIS A 497 1.73 -0.92 2.35
C HIS A 497 1.90 -2.43 2.50
N ILE A 498 2.53 -3.13 1.56
CA ILE A 498 2.74 -4.57 1.73
C ILE A 498 3.97 -4.75 2.63
N PRO A 499 3.80 -5.27 3.86
CA PRO A 499 4.94 -5.54 4.73
C PRO A 499 5.76 -6.73 4.22
N ALA A 500 6.94 -6.93 4.79
CA ALA A 500 7.77 -8.11 4.54
C ALA A 500 7.14 -9.37 5.18
N LEU A 501 6.13 -9.93 4.51
CA LEU A 501 5.33 -11.08 4.98
C LEU A 501 6.20 -12.31 5.26
N GLU A 502 7.27 -12.49 4.49
CA GLU A 502 8.25 -13.57 4.66
C GLU A 502 8.95 -13.49 6.03
N LEU A 503 9.28 -12.28 6.50
CA LEU A 503 9.91 -12.09 7.80
C LEU A 503 8.94 -12.38 8.95
N ALA A 504 7.64 -12.19 8.75
CA ALA A 504 6.64 -12.54 9.76
C ALA A 504 6.61 -14.05 10.01
N TYR A 505 6.68 -14.86 8.95
CA TYR A 505 6.76 -16.32 9.08
C TYR A 505 8.03 -16.80 9.75
N GLU A 506 9.17 -16.19 9.44
CA GLU A 506 10.43 -16.50 10.12
C GLU A 506 10.34 -16.15 11.61
N LYS A 507 9.72 -15.02 11.96
CA LYS A 507 9.58 -14.58 13.35
C LYS A 507 8.63 -15.45 14.17
N ASP A 508 7.49 -15.83 13.59
CA ASP A 508 6.58 -16.82 14.18
C ASP A 508 7.32 -18.13 14.51
N ALA A 509 8.04 -18.68 13.52
CA ALA A 509 8.79 -19.92 13.71
C ALA A 509 9.92 -19.78 14.75
N GLN A 510 10.65 -18.66 14.77
CA GLN A 510 11.68 -18.38 15.79
C GLN A 510 11.08 -18.31 17.20
N THR A 511 9.91 -17.70 17.37
CA THR A 511 9.20 -17.67 18.66
C THR A 511 8.74 -19.07 19.08
N ALA A 512 8.26 -19.88 18.14
CA ALA A 512 7.92 -21.27 18.40
C ALA A 512 9.14 -22.11 18.82
N ASP A 513 10.28 -21.92 18.15
CA ASP A 513 11.56 -22.55 18.48
C ASP A 513 12.03 -22.16 19.87
N LEU A 514 12.02 -20.86 20.19
CA LEU A 514 12.39 -20.35 21.52
C LEU A 514 11.53 -21.00 22.61
N ARG A 515 10.21 -21.08 22.40
CA ARG A 515 9.32 -21.77 23.33
C ARG A 515 9.69 -23.24 23.52
N GLN A 516 10.03 -23.97 22.45
CA GLN A 516 10.47 -25.37 22.55
C GLN A 516 11.80 -25.49 23.29
N MET A 517 12.76 -24.60 23.01
CA MET A 517 14.06 -24.56 23.70
C MET A 517 13.88 -24.29 25.20
N VAL A 518 12.98 -23.39 25.60
CA VAL A 518 12.68 -23.11 27.01
C VAL A 518 12.13 -24.36 27.74
N LEU A 519 11.19 -25.08 27.11
CA LEU A 519 10.64 -26.33 27.68
C LEU A 519 11.72 -27.43 27.76
N LEU A 520 12.54 -27.55 26.73
CA LEU A 520 13.66 -28.49 26.70
C LEU A 520 14.72 -28.15 27.76
N GLY A 521 14.93 -26.86 28.05
CA GLY A 521 15.78 -26.40 29.15
C GLY A 521 15.29 -26.90 30.51
N ALA A 522 13.97 -26.96 30.73
CA ALA A 522 13.41 -27.53 31.95
C ALA A 522 13.69 -29.04 32.08
N GLU A 523 13.66 -29.80 30.98
CA GLU A 523 14.03 -31.22 30.96
C GLU A 523 15.51 -31.43 31.33
N VAL A 524 16.41 -30.60 30.76
CA VAL A 524 17.84 -30.62 31.08
C VAL A 524 18.07 -30.31 32.56
N MET A 525 17.35 -29.33 33.11
CA MET A 525 17.45 -28.99 34.53
C MET A 525 16.91 -30.09 35.45
N GLU A 526 15.85 -30.79 35.04
CA GLU A 526 15.33 -31.94 35.78
C GLU A 526 16.29 -33.14 35.75
N TYR A 527 16.93 -33.41 34.60
CA TYR A 527 18.01 -34.39 34.51
C TYR A 527 19.16 -34.05 35.47
N ARG A 528 19.59 -32.78 35.49
CA ARG A 528 20.64 -32.29 36.40
C ARG A 528 20.23 -32.48 37.86
N ARG A 529 18.98 -32.19 38.21
CA ARG A 529 18.46 -32.38 39.58
C ARG A 529 18.52 -33.83 40.03
N LYS A 530 18.22 -34.78 39.13
CA LYS A 530 18.24 -36.23 39.43
C LYS A 530 19.64 -36.83 39.47
N THR A 531 20.54 -36.39 38.60
CA THR A 531 21.86 -37.03 38.41
C THR A 531 23.03 -36.25 39.01
N GLY A 532 22.80 -35.00 39.41
CA GLY A 532 23.82 -34.07 39.90
C GLY A 532 24.73 -33.50 38.81
N LYS A 533 24.54 -33.85 37.53
CA LYS A 533 25.40 -33.40 36.41
C LYS A 533 24.55 -32.97 35.21
N LEU A 534 25.08 -32.06 34.39
CA LEU A 534 24.49 -31.78 33.08
C LEU A 534 24.61 -33.01 32.17
N PRO A 535 23.62 -33.27 31.31
CA PRO A 535 23.72 -34.33 30.31
C PRO A 535 24.81 -33.99 29.29
N ARG A 536 25.40 -35.02 28.66
CA ARG A 536 26.37 -34.81 27.57
C ARG A 536 25.71 -34.42 26.26
N ASP A 537 24.52 -34.96 26.02
CA ASP A 537 23.68 -34.76 24.84
C ASP A 537 22.21 -34.94 25.21
N LEU A 538 21.31 -34.82 24.23
CA LEU A 538 19.85 -34.96 24.45
C LEU A 538 19.34 -36.41 24.36
N THR A 539 20.22 -37.43 24.40
CA THR A 539 19.80 -38.84 24.24
C THR A 539 18.99 -39.39 25.42
N PHE A 540 18.98 -38.68 26.55
CA PHE A 540 18.12 -39.01 27.69
C PHE A 540 16.63 -38.76 27.42
N LEU A 541 16.30 -38.04 26.35
CA LEU A 541 14.92 -37.80 25.92
C LEU A 541 14.43 -38.91 24.99
N PRO A 542 13.14 -39.29 25.08
CA PRO A 542 12.56 -40.27 24.16
C PRO A 542 12.53 -39.77 22.71
N HIS A 543 12.38 -38.45 22.53
CA HIS A 543 12.40 -37.81 21.22
C HIS A 543 12.90 -36.37 21.37
N VAL A 544 13.86 -35.97 20.53
CA VAL A 544 14.34 -34.58 20.48
C VAL A 544 13.38 -33.78 19.60
N PRO A 545 12.80 -32.68 20.10
CA PRO A 545 11.89 -31.86 19.31
C PRO A 545 12.61 -31.27 18.09
N SER A 546 11.86 -31.16 16.99
CA SER A 546 12.33 -30.50 15.77
C SER A 546 11.89 -29.04 15.74
N ALA A 547 12.81 -28.17 15.36
CA ALA A 547 12.57 -26.74 15.20
C ALA A 547 11.46 -26.48 14.16
N ALA A 548 10.56 -25.56 14.46
CA ALA A 548 9.55 -25.04 13.56
C ALA A 548 10.14 -24.26 12.38
N LEU A 549 11.33 -23.68 12.51
CA LEU A 549 11.95 -22.89 11.45
C LEU A 549 12.37 -23.75 10.24
N ASP A 550 13.02 -24.88 10.48
CA ASP A 550 13.66 -25.70 9.44
C ASP A 550 13.41 -27.23 9.56
N HIS A 551 12.62 -27.67 10.55
CA HIS A 551 12.39 -29.08 10.92
C HIS A 551 13.63 -29.90 11.24
N ARG A 552 14.75 -29.25 11.58
CA ARG A 552 15.91 -29.96 12.11
C ARG A 552 15.79 -30.14 13.63
N PRO A 553 16.40 -31.19 14.20
CA PRO A 553 16.43 -31.36 15.65
C PRO A 553 17.05 -30.15 16.35
N ILE A 554 16.50 -29.76 17.50
CA ILE A 554 17.12 -28.77 18.37
C ILE A 554 18.45 -29.33 18.91
N MET A 555 19.49 -28.51 18.87
CA MET A 555 20.83 -28.88 19.28
C MET A 555 21.11 -28.44 20.73
N TYR A 556 22.06 -29.11 21.38
CA TYR A 556 22.46 -28.87 22.76
C TYR A 556 23.98 -28.83 22.88
N GLU A 557 24.48 -27.91 23.70
CA GLU A 557 25.90 -27.84 24.04
C GLU A 557 26.10 -27.39 25.49
N VAL A 558 27.02 -28.04 26.20
CA VAL A 558 27.47 -27.61 27.54
C VAL A 558 28.45 -26.45 27.37
N THR A 559 28.21 -25.34 28.08
CA THR A 559 29.09 -24.17 28.09
C THR A 559 29.90 -24.11 29.39
N SER A 560 30.89 -23.22 29.46
CA SER A 560 31.72 -23.05 30.67
C SER A 560 30.94 -22.55 31.89
N ASP A 561 29.78 -21.91 31.66
CA ASP A 561 28.90 -21.29 32.64
C ASP A 561 27.52 -21.96 32.72
N GLY A 562 27.27 -23.05 32.00
CA GLY A 562 25.97 -23.72 31.98
C GLY A 562 25.74 -24.53 30.70
N PHE A 563 24.70 -24.19 29.94
CA PHE A 563 24.43 -24.83 28.65
C PHE A 563 23.71 -23.88 27.69
N ARG A 564 23.67 -24.26 26.41
CA ARG A 564 22.85 -23.62 25.39
C ARG A 564 22.05 -24.64 24.58
N LEU A 565 20.86 -24.24 24.18
CA LEU A 565 20.01 -24.89 23.19
C LEU A 565 19.95 -24.01 21.96
N PHE A 566 19.99 -24.58 20.76
CA PHE A 566 19.99 -23.77 19.55
C PHE A 566 19.41 -24.48 18.34
N THR A 567 18.94 -23.68 17.39
CA THR A 567 18.50 -24.11 16.05
C THR A 567 19.50 -23.63 15.00
N HIS A 568 19.39 -24.15 13.77
CA HIS A 568 20.26 -23.66 12.69
C HIS A 568 19.81 -22.27 12.24
N THR A 569 20.75 -21.47 11.74
CA THR A 569 20.42 -20.20 11.09
C THR A 569 19.63 -20.42 9.80
N ARG A 570 19.10 -19.35 9.21
CA ARG A 570 18.45 -19.38 7.88
C ARG A 570 19.29 -20.05 6.78
N GLU A 571 20.61 -20.02 6.89
CA GLU A 571 21.54 -20.66 5.94
C GLU A 571 21.83 -22.13 6.27
N GLY A 572 21.20 -22.68 7.31
CA GLY A 572 21.44 -24.03 7.81
C GLY A 572 22.77 -24.18 8.55
N LYS A 573 23.38 -23.08 9.01
CA LYS A 573 24.65 -23.08 9.76
C LYS A 573 24.40 -23.09 11.27
N VAL A 574 25.39 -23.55 12.03
CA VAL A 574 25.39 -23.42 13.50
C VAL A 574 25.50 -21.95 13.87
N PRO A 575 24.60 -21.40 14.70
CA PRO A 575 24.66 -20.01 15.13
C PRO A 575 25.86 -19.76 16.04
N ALA A 576 26.37 -18.52 15.97
CA ALA A 576 27.35 -18.04 16.93
C ALA A 576 26.78 -18.11 18.35
N ALA A 577 27.66 -18.22 19.36
CA ALA A 577 27.25 -18.40 20.75
C ALA A 577 26.41 -17.23 21.31
N ASP A 578 26.52 -16.07 20.69
CA ASP A 578 25.85 -14.81 20.99
C ASP A 578 24.65 -14.50 20.07
N ASP A 579 24.32 -15.36 19.09
CA ASP A 579 23.16 -15.14 18.21
C ASP A 579 21.86 -15.67 18.86
N LEU A 580 21.30 -14.84 19.73
CA LEU A 580 20.08 -15.14 20.51
C LEU A 580 18.82 -15.28 19.66
N ARG A 581 18.87 -14.96 18.37
CA ARG A 581 17.75 -15.23 17.45
C ARG A 581 17.53 -16.73 17.24
N TYR A 582 18.56 -17.53 17.47
CA TYR A 582 18.57 -18.98 17.22
C TYR A 582 19.07 -19.78 18.42
N ALA A 583 19.33 -19.13 19.55
CA ALA A 583 19.92 -19.78 20.71
C ALA A 583 19.26 -19.32 22.01
N TYR A 584 19.04 -20.28 22.90
CA TYR A 584 18.59 -20.09 24.28
C TYR A 584 19.70 -20.56 25.22
N LYS A 585 20.28 -19.63 25.98
CA LYS A 585 21.38 -19.90 26.90
C LYS A 585 20.80 -20.03 28.32
N VAL A 586 21.40 -20.88 29.15
CA VAL A 586 21.10 -20.97 30.58
C VAL A 586 22.41 -20.96 31.36
N ARG A 587 22.65 -19.89 32.11
CA ARG A 587 23.85 -19.71 32.94
C ARG A 587 23.58 -20.18 34.36
N LEU A 588 24.23 -21.27 34.77
CA LEU A 588 24.09 -21.81 36.12
C LEU A 588 24.94 -20.99 37.10
N ARG A 589 24.36 -20.66 38.26
CA ARG A 589 25.13 -20.10 39.37
C ARG A 589 26.11 -21.16 39.89
N LYS A 590 27.37 -20.76 40.08
CA LYS A 590 28.43 -21.61 40.65
C LYS A 590 28.21 -21.84 42.13
#